data_AF-A0A1I5YIZ4-F1
#
_entry.id   AF-A0A1I5YIZ4-F1
#
_cell.length_a   1.000
_cell.length_b   1.000
_cell.length_c   1.000
_cell.angle_alpha   90.00
_cell.angle_beta   90.00
_cell.angle_gamma   90.00
#
_symmetry.space_group_name_H-M   'P 1'
#
loop_
_entity.id
_entity.type
_entity.pdbx_description
1 polymer ?
#
loop_
_entity_poly.entity_id
_entity_poly.type
_entity_poly.pdbx_seq_one_letter_code
_entity_poly.pdbx_strand_id
1 'polypeptide(L)'
;MLAGNLQQMLDKLNRIELLIIDELSYIKMDKERESLFFQIIRQRYEKSSLIITTNLPMGRWDEVFTGQLAATAILDRLLHHCHVLSITGDSYRVKGSKISVKKQKGTEK
;
A
#
# COMPACT_ATOMS: atom_id res chain seq x y z
N MET A 1 -27.27 -5.13 8.64
CA MET A 1 -26.42 -5.81 9.64
C MET A 1 -24.93 -5.45 9.43
N LEU A 2 -24.51 -4.21 9.73
CA LEU A 2 -23.09 -3.78 9.67
C LEU A 2 -22.77 -2.73 10.74
N ALA A 3 -23.39 -2.80 11.92
CA ALA A 3 -22.95 -2.03 13.08
C ALA A 3 -22.02 -2.90 13.94
N GLY A 4 -20.91 -3.33 13.35
CA GLY A 4 -19.82 -4.01 14.05
C GLY A 4 -18.72 -2.99 14.34
N ASN A 5 -18.46 -2.75 15.62
CA ASN A 5 -17.54 -1.74 16.15
C ASN A 5 -16.16 -1.79 15.43
N LEU A 6 -15.76 -0.68 14.79
CA LEU A 6 -14.46 -0.53 14.12
C LEU A 6 -13.28 -1.04 14.98
N GLN A 7 -13.35 -0.82 16.29
CA GLN A 7 -12.36 -1.31 17.25
C GLN A 7 -12.22 -2.83 17.19
N GLN A 8 -13.32 -3.57 17.15
CA GLN A 8 -13.31 -5.04 17.08
C GLN A 8 -12.70 -5.55 15.77
N MET A 9 -12.88 -4.81 14.66
CA MET A 9 -12.24 -5.15 13.39
C MET A 9 -10.74 -4.93 13.47
N LEU A 10 -10.29 -3.79 13.99
CA LEU A 10 -8.87 -3.49 14.19
C LEU A 10 -8.22 -4.52 15.11
N ASP A 11 -8.88 -4.90 16.21
CA ASP A 11 -8.39 -5.92 17.13
C ASP A 11 -8.24 -7.30 16.44
N LYS A 12 -9.18 -7.65 15.55
CA LYS A 12 -9.08 -8.87 14.73
C LYS A 12 -7.89 -8.81 13.78
N LEU A 13 -7.70 -7.69 13.08
CA LEU A 13 -6.57 -7.51 12.16
C LEU A 13 -5.22 -7.55 12.89
N ASN A 14 -5.15 -7.00 14.10
CA ASN A 14 -3.94 -7.00 14.91
C ASN A 14 -3.52 -8.40 15.39
N ARG A 15 -4.46 -9.34 15.51
CA ARG A 15 -4.16 -10.75 15.85
C ARG A 15 -3.55 -11.55 14.70
N ILE A 16 -3.62 -11.05 13.48
CA ILE A 16 -3.06 -11.73 12.30
C ILE A 16 -1.54 -11.53 12.30
N GLU A 17 -0.76 -12.61 12.24
CA GLU A 17 0.71 -12.56 12.25
C GLU A 17 1.29 -11.95 10.98
N LEU A 18 0.69 -12.25 9.82
CA LEU A 18 1.03 -11.70 8.51
C LEU A 18 -0.21 -11.10 7.85
N LEU A 19 -0.24 -9.77 7.75
CA LEU A 19 -1.27 -9.05 7.00
C LEU A 19 -0.73 -8.68 5.61
N ILE A 20 -1.54 -8.90 4.57
CA ILE A 20 -1.21 -8.52 3.20
C ILE A 20 -2.20 -7.44 2.74
N ILE A 21 -1.67 -6.32 2.28
CA ILE A 21 -2.43 -5.22 1.70
C ILE A 21 -2.06 -5.16 0.22
N ASP A 22 -3.01 -5.54 -0.63
CA ASP A 22 -2.80 -5.61 -2.07
C ASP A 22 -3.22 -4.30 -2.76
N GLU A 23 -2.52 -3.94 -3.84
CA GLU A 23 -2.82 -2.83 -4.75
C GLU A 23 -2.98 -1.44 -4.09
N LEU A 24 -2.00 -1.05 -3.26
CA LEU A 24 -1.95 0.28 -2.63
C LEU A 24 -1.55 1.38 -3.64
N SER A 25 -2.50 1.80 -4.49
CA SER A 25 -2.27 2.89 -5.45
C SER A 25 -3.51 3.43 -6.15
N TYR A 26 -4.62 2.71 -6.12
CA TYR A 26 -5.74 3.02 -7.00
C TYR A 26 -6.71 4.09 -6.44
N ILE A 27 -6.55 4.49 -5.18
CA ILE A 27 -7.47 5.40 -4.49
C ILE A 27 -6.66 6.39 -3.66
N LYS A 28 -6.81 7.69 -3.95
CA LYS A 28 -6.38 8.74 -3.02
C LYS A 28 -7.15 8.57 -1.72
N MET A 29 -6.44 8.36 -0.62
CA MET A 29 -7.10 8.19 0.66
C MET A 29 -7.72 9.52 1.10
N ASP A 30 -8.99 9.50 1.50
CA ASP A 30 -9.54 10.58 2.30
C ASP A 30 -8.93 10.55 3.71
N LYS A 31 -9.11 11.63 4.48
CA LYS A 31 -8.52 11.74 5.84
C LYS A 31 -8.93 10.60 6.78
N GLU A 32 -10.13 10.05 6.62
CA GLU A 32 -10.63 8.96 7.45
C GLU A 32 -9.90 7.65 7.13
N ARG A 33 -9.76 7.32 5.84
CA ARG A 33 -8.98 6.16 5.37
C ARG A 33 -7.52 6.26 5.75
N GLU A 34 -6.92 7.46 5.65
CA GLU A 34 -5.55 7.69 6.10
C GLU A 34 -5.37 7.41 7.58
N SER A 35 -6.29 7.91 8.41
CA SER A 35 -6.28 7.69 9.85
C SER A 35 -6.39 6.19 10.18
N LEU A 36 -7.28 5.47 9.50
CA LEU A 36 -7.42 4.02 9.66
C LEU A 36 -6.17 3.26 9.21
N PHE A 37 -5.61 3.62 8.05
CA PHE A 37 -4.39 3.01 7.55
C PHE A 37 -3.22 3.25 8.51
N PHE A 38 -3.06 4.49 9.00
CA PHE A 38 -2.06 4.82 10.01
C PHE A 38 -2.23 4.01 11.30
N GLN A 39 -3.46 3.79 11.77
CA GLN A 39 -3.72 2.95 12.94
C GLN A 39 -3.24 1.51 12.72
N ILE A 40 -3.50 0.93 11.54
CA ILE A 40 -3.01 -0.41 11.17
C ILE A 40 -1.48 -0.43 11.17
N ILE A 41 -0.83 0.50 10.48
CA ILE A 41 0.65 0.56 10.42
C ILE A 41 1.23 0.72 11.83
N ARG A 42 0.68 1.62 12.65
CA ARG A 42 1.12 1.86 14.03
C ARG A 42 0.98 0.64 14.92
N GLN A 43 -0.10 -0.13 14.79
CA GLN A 43 -0.32 -1.33 15.58
C GLN A 43 0.62 -2.47 15.20
N ARG A 44 1.03 -2.55 13.92
CA ARG A 44 1.91 -3.61 13.42
C ARG A 44 3.39 -3.29 13.50
N TYR A 45 3.76 -2.02 13.51
CA TYR A 45 5.14 -1.55 13.62
C TYR A 45 5.87 -2.23 14.79
N GLU A 46 6.99 -2.89 14.50
CA GLU A 46 7.83 -3.66 15.44
C GLU A 46 7.10 -4.81 16.19
N LYS A 47 5.91 -5.22 15.73
CA LYS A 47 5.11 -6.28 16.39
C LYS A 47 4.73 -7.43 15.49
N SER A 48 4.39 -7.18 14.23
CA SER A 48 3.88 -8.21 13.33
C SER A 48 4.13 -7.86 11.86
N SER A 49 4.19 -8.89 11.00
CA SER A 49 4.66 -8.74 9.62
C SER A 49 3.59 -8.13 8.72
N LEU A 50 4.01 -7.31 7.76
CA LEU A 50 3.14 -6.65 6.81
C LEU A 50 3.74 -6.74 5.41
N ILE A 51 2.94 -7.18 4.44
CA ILE A 51 3.28 -7.10 3.03
C ILE A 51 2.34 -6.09 2.38
N ILE A 52 2.91 -5.17 1.63
CA ILE A 52 2.17 -4.22 0.81
C ILE A 52 2.60 -4.43 -0.64
N THR A 53 1.63 -4.58 -1.54
CA THR A 53 1.88 -4.50 -2.98
C THR A 53 1.42 -3.13 -3.49
N THR A 54 2.20 -2.55 -4.40
CA THR A 54 1.86 -1.28 -5.02
C THR A 54 2.50 -1.21 -6.40
N ASN A 55 1.82 -0.55 -7.33
CA ASN A 55 2.42 -0.17 -8.62
C ASN A 55 3.02 1.25 -8.59
N LEU A 56 2.96 1.94 -7.44
CA LEU A 56 3.55 3.26 -7.26
C LEU A 56 4.97 3.13 -6.68
N PRO A 57 5.95 3.83 -7.26
CA PRO A 57 7.26 3.95 -6.64
C PRO A 57 7.14 4.70 -5.31
N MET A 58 8.02 4.39 -4.36
CA MET A 58 7.99 4.97 -3.01
C MET A 58 8.05 6.50 -2.99
N GLY A 59 8.79 7.10 -3.92
CA GLY A 59 8.87 8.56 -4.07
C GLY A 59 7.58 9.25 -4.51
N ARG A 60 6.53 8.48 -4.86
CA ARG A 60 5.22 8.99 -5.29
C ARG A 60 4.09 8.67 -4.30
N TRP A 61 4.43 8.30 -3.07
CA TRP A 61 3.42 7.98 -2.04
C TRP A 61 2.66 9.22 -1.55
N ASP A 62 3.16 10.41 -1.81
CA ASP A 62 2.43 11.68 -1.69
C ASP A 62 1.18 11.74 -2.59
N GLU A 63 1.10 10.92 -3.64
CA GLU A 63 -0.11 10.81 -4.47
C GLU A 63 -1.20 9.96 -3.80
N VAL A 64 -0.83 9.06 -2.89
CA VAL A 64 -1.74 8.17 -2.15
C VAL A 64 -2.31 8.88 -0.92
N PHE A 65 -1.46 9.63 -0.21
CA PHE A 65 -1.80 10.34 1.02
C PHE A 65 -1.96 11.84 0.78
N THR A 66 -3.15 12.36 1.05
CA THR A 66 -3.50 13.79 1.08
C THR A 66 -2.82 14.55 2.22
N GLY A 67 -2.52 13.90 3.36
CA GLY A 67 -1.85 14.53 4.49
C GLY A 67 -0.32 14.32 4.49
N GLN A 68 0.46 15.36 4.19
CA GLN A 68 1.94 15.26 4.11
C GLN A 68 2.61 14.75 5.40
N LEU A 69 2.11 15.18 6.57
CA LEU A 69 2.62 14.72 7.86
C LEU A 69 2.30 13.23 8.12
N ALA A 70 1.07 12.80 7.81
CA ALA A 70 0.63 11.42 7.99
C ALA A 70 1.39 10.49 7.04
N ALA A 71 1.52 10.88 5.77
CA ALA A 71 2.31 10.18 4.76
C ALA A 71 3.74 9.93 5.24
N THR A 72 4.39 10.98 5.74
CA THR A 72 5.77 10.91 6.24
C THR A 72 5.87 9.96 7.43
N ALA A 73 4.94 10.05 8.39
CA ALA A 73 4.92 9.19 9.58
C ALA A 73 4.63 7.71 9.25
N ILE A 74 3.84 7.45 8.21
CA ILE A 74 3.56 6.10 7.70
C ILE A 74 4.82 5.54 7.03
N LEU A 75 5.40 6.30 6.10
CA LEU A 75 6.58 5.91 5.35
C LEU A 75 7.76 5.61 6.27
N ASP A 76 8.01 6.46 7.26
CA ASP A 76 9.04 6.27 8.27
C ASP A 76 8.93 4.89 8.97
N ARG A 77 7.72 4.53 9.42
CA ARG A 77 7.47 3.23 10.07
C ARG A 77 7.58 2.05 9.14
N LEU A 78 7.11 2.19 7.90
CA LEU A 78 7.20 1.12 6.92
C LEU A 78 8.64 0.88 6.49
N LEU A 79 9.42 1.94 6.29
CA LEU A 79 10.76 1.85 5.73
C LEU A 79 11.84 1.48 6.75
N HIS A 80 11.59 1.69 8.04
CA HIS A 80 12.55 1.38 9.10
C HIS A 80 12.96 -0.11 9.11
N HIS A 81 11.99 -1.02 9.01
CA HIS A 81 12.21 -2.48 9.03
C HIS A 81 11.51 -3.16 7.85
N CYS A 82 11.95 -2.90 6.62
CA CYS A 82 11.39 -3.53 5.43
C CYS A 82 12.42 -4.13 4.47
N HIS A 83 11.90 -5.01 3.62
CA HIS A 83 12.57 -5.44 2.41
C HIS A 83 11.80 -4.93 1.19
N VAL A 84 12.49 -4.18 0.35
CA VAL A 84 11.91 -3.59 -0.86
C VAL A 84 12.17 -4.52 -2.03
N LEU A 85 11.10 -5.07 -2.60
CA LEU A 85 11.17 -5.93 -3.79
C LEU A 85 10.65 -5.15 -5.00
N SER A 86 11.57 -4.67 -5.84
CA SER A 86 11.21 -4.05 -7.11
C SER A 86 10.96 -5.13 -8.17
N ILE A 87 9.71 -5.23 -8.61
CA ILE A 87 9.31 -6.15 -9.68
C ILE A 87 9.32 -5.40 -11.00
N THR A 88 10.13 -5.87 -11.94
CA THR A 88 10.22 -5.33 -13.30
C THR A 88 9.87 -6.41 -14.32
N GLY A 89 9.52 -5.97 -15.54
CA GLY A 89 9.18 -6.86 -16.64
C GLY A 89 7.76 -6.64 -17.14
N ASP A 90 7.42 -7.35 -18.21
CA ASP A 90 6.11 -7.25 -18.83
C ASP A 90 5.05 -8.02 -18.03
N SER A 91 3.80 -7.56 -18.13
CA SER A 91 2.68 -8.17 -17.43
C SER A 91 2.54 -9.66 -17.79
N TYR A 92 2.56 -10.52 -16.77
CA TYR A 92 2.30 -11.94 -16.94
C TYR A 92 0.90 -12.21 -17.50
N ARG A 93 -0.08 -11.32 -17.27
CA ARG A 93 -1.44 -11.44 -17.84
C ARG A 93 -1.43 -11.34 -19.38
N VAL A 94 -0.43 -10.64 -19.95
CA VAL A 94 -0.30 -10.43 -21.39
C VAL A 94 0.53 -11.52 -22.06
N LYS A 95 1.40 -12.23 -21.33
CA LYS A 95 2.29 -13.28 -21.89
C LYS A 95 1.58 -14.44 -22.59
N GLY A 96 0.27 -14.66 -22.35
CA GLY A 96 -0.55 -15.66 -23.07
C GLY A 96 -1.60 -15.06 -24.02
N SER A 97 -1.78 -13.74 -24.00
CA SER A 97 -2.77 -13.05 -24.82
C SER A 97 -2.04 -12.40 -26.00
N LYS A 98 -2.47 -12.62 -27.24
CA LYS A 98 -1.94 -11.92 -28.45
C LYS A 98 -2.27 -10.42 -28.48
N ILE A 99 -2.34 -9.77 -27.31
CA ILE A 99 -2.67 -8.36 -27.16
C ILE A 99 -1.35 -7.63 -26.98
N SER A 100 -0.79 -7.17 -28.09
CA SER A 100 0.43 -6.34 -28.09
C SER A 100 0.10 -4.97 -27.48
N VAL A 101 0.32 -4.81 -26.18
CA VAL A 101 0.26 -3.48 -25.55
C VAL A 101 1.56 -2.76 -25.92
N LYS A 102 1.51 -1.87 -26.91
CA LYS A 102 2.65 -1.01 -27.28
C LYS A 102 3.01 -0.12 -26.08
N LYS A 103 4.23 -0.27 -25.54
CA LYS A 103 4.83 0.71 -24.63
C LYS A 103 4.93 2.06 -25.35
N GLN A 104 4.18 3.06 -24.91
CA GLN A 104 4.47 4.45 -25.28
C GLN A 104 5.79 4.85 -24.60
N LYS A 105 6.80 5.18 -25.41
CA LYS A 105 8.04 5.78 -24.93
C LYS A 105 7.69 7.15 -24.33
N GLY A 106 7.84 7.31 -23.03
CA GLY A 106 7.84 8.62 -22.41
C GLY A 106 9.05 9.42 -22.93
N THR A 107 8.76 10.52 -23.60
CA THR A 107 9.73 11.57 -23.94
C THR A 107 10.31 12.15 -22.65
N GLU A 108 11.60 11.93 -22.43
CA GLU A 108 12.41 12.75 -21.53
C GLU A 108 12.49 14.17 -22.13
N LYS A 109 12.20 15.16 -21.29
CA LYS A 109 12.66 16.55 -21.41
C LYS A 109 13.00 17.05 -20.03
#